data_AF-A0A2J7QTK1-F1
#
_entry.id   AF-A0A2J7QTK1-F1
#
_cell.length_a   1.000
_cell.length_b   1.000
_cell.length_c   1.000
_cell.angle_alpha   90.00
_cell.angle_beta   90.00
_cell.angle_gamma   90.00
#
_symmetry.space_group_name_H-M   'P 1'
#
loop_
_entity.id
_entity.type
_entity.pdbx_description
1 polymer ?
#
loop_
_entity_poly.entity_id
_entity_poly.type
_entity_poly.pdbx_seq_one_letter_code
_entity_poly.pdbx_strand_id
1 'polypeptide(L)'
;MSNVRQANTGNSSIFSLALGRHADFTFLQKLSLRNTGFARKIYEASDTALQLRDFYRQVASPLLANVTFTYQPDQVARSTLTRTKFRRIFSGSEVVVAGRQSSEDFTSEVKGQSLSGNSQYSFTPTALPPADTNANASSMERLWAYLTIQQLLEKQDAGTDDVNDYYCCDEADDDGDRNNTDALTLALRYSFVTRLTSLVVVKPNENASSVNTEDASEATAPTAHALPDGIRRQTPYSASALQPRYSFVPPPGGSGRQTHYRPDPMLINHSHVISPGLSTANTLATLSDITWLSPNDTVVSLPTGVNRTVEVLLLATANEINVAYAACTTPGGESGHCRHLKYCVLHLFTNSREQFLEYFCRIDSFLGVCCPDSVRAPENGR
;
A
#
# COMPACT_ATOMS: atom_id res chain seq x y z
N MET A 1 -0.98 15.61 -24.96
CA MET A 1 -0.60 14.36 -24.27
C MET A 1 -0.24 13.22 -25.23
N SER A 2 -0.70 13.25 -26.49
CA SER A 2 -0.33 12.27 -27.53
C SER A 2 1.18 12.15 -27.73
N ASN A 3 1.91 13.26 -27.65
CA ASN A 3 3.36 13.34 -27.76
C ASN A 3 4.13 12.46 -26.75
N VAL A 4 3.73 12.45 -25.48
CA VAL A 4 4.47 11.66 -24.45
C VAL A 4 4.24 10.17 -24.64
N ARG A 5 3.00 9.76 -24.93
CA ARG A 5 2.69 8.35 -25.20
C ARG A 5 3.40 7.84 -26.44
N GLN A 6 3.43 8.64 -27.52
CA GLN A 6 4.14 8.29 -28.75
C GLN A 6 5.66 8.21 -28.55
N ALA A 7 6.22 9.06 -27.69
CA ALA A 7 7.64 9.02 -27.35
C ALA A 7 8.00 7.86 -26.39
N ASN A 8 7.03 7.34 -25.63
CA ASN A 8 7.22 6.25 -24.68
C ASN A 8 7.21 4.87 -25.36
N THR A 9 8.09 4.68 -26.35
CA THR A 9 8.22 3.45 -27.14
C THR A 9 8.63 2.24 -26.28
N GLY A 10 9.39 2.48 -25.22
CA GLY A 10 9.80 1.46 -24.24
C GLY A 10 8.68 1.05 -23.27
N ASN A 11 7.46 1.54 -23.45
CA ASN A 11 6.29 1.17 -22.64
C ASN A 11 6.47 1.35 -21.12
N SER A 12 7.32 2.29 -20.70
CA SER A 12 7.61 2.55 -19.29
C SER A 12 6.40 3.14 -18.58
N SER A 13 6.12 2.70 -17.35
CA SER A 13 5.10 3.36 -16.53
C SER A 13 5.52 4.79 -16.14
N ILE A 14 4.64 5.77 -16.27
CA ILE A 14 4.93 7.15 -15.86
C ILE A 14 4.15 7.47 -14.60
N PHE A 15 4.88 7.81 -13.53
CA PHE A 15 4.29 8.23 -12.26
C PHE A 15 4.54 9.72 -12.06
N SER A 16 3.50 10.48 -11.71
CA SER A 16 3.59 11.93 -11.59
C SER A 16 3.47 12.39 -10.14
N LEU A 17 4.25 13.40 -9.78
CA LEU A 17 4.22 14.05 -8.47
C LEU A 17 3.77 15.49 -8.64
N ALA A 18 2.62 15.84 -8.08
CA ALA A 18 2.07 17.19 -8.10
C ALA A 18 2.44 17.88 -6.78
N LEU A 19 3.52 18.66 -6.78
CA LEU A 19 3.97 19.40 -5.60
C LEU A 19 3.22 20.73 -5.46
N GLY A 20 2.63 20.95 -4.28
CA GLY A 20 1.94 22.19 -3.96
C GLY A 20 0.56 22.32 -4.60
N ARG A 21 -0.10 23.46 -4.36
CA ARG A 21 -1.49 23.71 -4.78
C ARG A 21 -1.63 24.16 -6.23
N HIS A 22 -0.54 24.63 -6.84
CA HIS A 22 -0.55 25.21 -8.19
C HIS A 22 -0.23 24.20 -9.29
N ALA A 23 0.16 22.97 -8.94
CA ALA A 23 0.37 21.90 -9.91
C ALA A 23 -0.96 21.45 -10.52
N ASP A 24 -1.02 21.34 -11.86
CA ASP A 24 -2.18 20.78 -12.56
C ASP A 24 -2.24 19.26 -12.34
N PHE A 25 -2.88 18.88 -11.24
CA PHE A 25 -3.02 17.46 -10.88
C PHE A 25 -3.85 16.69 -11.90
N THR A 26 -4.89 17.31 -12.49
CA THR A 26 -5.76 16.66 -13.48
C THR A 26 -4.96 16.27 -14.72
N PHE A 27 -4.10 17.17 -15.20
CA PHE A 27 -3.16 16.88 -16.28
C PHE A 27 -2.22 15.74 -15.91
N LEU A 28 -1.58 15.81 -14.74
CA LEU A 28 -0.60 14.79 -14.29
C LEU A 28 -1.24 13.42 -14.07
N GLN A 29 -2.46 13.38 -13.55
CA GLN A 29 -3.25 12.17 -13.38
C GLN A 29 -3.54 11.51 -14.72
N LYS A 30 -4.07 12.28 -15.68
CA LYS A 30 -4.29 11.84 -17.06
C LYS A 30 -3.03 11.31 -17.72
N LEU A 31 -1.92 12.03 -17.61
CA LEU A 31 -0.63 11.61 -18.14
C LEU A 31 -0.19 10.25 -17.59
N SER A 32 -0.34 10.06 -16.28
CA SER A 32 0.09 8.83 -15.59
C SER A 32 -0.81 7.65 -15.94
N LEU A 33 -2.13 7.85 -15.94
CA LEU A 33 -3.12 6.82 -16.27
C LEU A 33 -2.92 6.29 -17.71
N ARG A 34 -2.70 7.20 -18.67
CA ARG A 34 -2.39 6.84 -20.07
C ARG A 34 -1.08 6.08 -20.25
N ASN A 35 -0.23 6.07 -19.23
CA ASN A 35 1.06 5.38 -19.22
C ASN A 35 1.14 4.38 -18.05
N THR A 36 0.04 3.76 -17.62
CA THR A 36 0.02 2.67 -16.62
C THR A 36 0.70 3.01 -15.28
N GLY A 37 0.68 4.28 -14.90
CA GLY A 37 1.10 4.75 -13.58
C GLY A 37 0.00 5.53 -12.90
N PHE A 38 0.36 6.19 -11.81
CA PHE A 38 -0.56 7.04 -11.03
C PHE A 38 0.10 8.38 -10.72
N ALA A 39 -0.73 9.37 -10.42
CA ALA A 39 -0.28 10.65 -9.92
C ALA A 39 -0.53 10.78 -8.42
N ARG A 40 0.38 11.43 -7.69
CA ARG A 40 0.22 11.73 -6.28
C ARG A 40 0.37 13.22 -6.01
N LYS A 41 -0.55 13.76 -5.22
CA LYS A 41 -0.41 15.12 -4.67
C LYS A 41 0.60 15.08 -3.53
N ILE A 42 1.54 16.01 -3.57
CA ILE A 42 2.52 16.23 -2.51
C ILE A 42 2.24 17.59 -1.91
N TYR A 43 1.89 17.61 -0.64
CA TYR A 43 1.56 18.83 0.07
C TYR A 43 2.83 19.45 0.63
N GLU A 44 3.00 20.75 0.39
CA GLU A 44 4.12 21.55 0.90
C GLU A 44 3.90 21.79 2.41
N ALA A 45 4.68 21.09 3.22
CA ALA A 45 4.63 21.09 4.67
C ALA A 45 5.94 20.53 5.24
N SER A 46 6.05 20.43 6.58
CA SER A 46 7.24 19.88 7.24
C SER A 46 7.51 18.40 6.92
N ASP A 47 6.50 17.67 6.46
CA ASP A 47 6.55 16.23 6.12
C ASP A 47 6.71 15.96 4.61
N THR A 48 6.86 16.99 3.77
CA THR A 48 6.99 16.83 2.30
C THR A 48 8.08 15.82 1.92
N ALA A 49 9.22 15.84 2.62
CA ALA A 49 10.31 14.89 2.40
C ALA A 49 9.89 13.43 2.66
N LEU A 50 9.03 13.19 3.65
CA LEU A 50 8.49 11.86 3.95
C LEU A 50 7.50 11.43 2.87
N GLN A 51 6.60 12.31 2.43
CA GLN A 51 5.66 12.03 1.35
C GLN A 51 6.39 11.60 0.05
N LEU A 52 7.47 12.30 -0.30
CA LEU A 52 8.30 11.98 -1.47
C LEU A 52 9.03 10.64 -1.31
N ARG A 53 9.63 10.40 -0.14
CA ARG A 53 10.31 9.13 0.17
C ARG A 53 9.35 7.95 0.09
N ASP A 54 8.17 8.08 0.68
CA ASP A 54 7.18 7.01 0.75
C ASP A 54 6.56 6.74 -0.62
N PHE A 55 6.40 7.76 -1.46
CA PHE A 55 6.11 7.56 -2.88
C PHE A 55 7.22 6.79 -3.60
N TYR A 56 8.48 7.21 -3.45
CA TYR A 56 9.59 6.55 -4.13
C TYR A 56 9.70 5.08 -3.73
N ARG A 57 9.55 4.75 -2.44
CA ARG A 57 9.56 3.36 -1.96
C ARG A 57 8.53 2.47 -2.66
N GLN A 58 7.36 3.00 -3.01
CA GLN A 58 6.31 2.24 -3.70
C GLN A 58 6.68 1.88 -5.14
N VAL A 59 7.56 2.64 -5.79
CA VAL A 59 7.94 2.45 -7.20
C VAL A 59 9.42 2.12 -7.41
N ALA A 60 10.21 2.02 -6.34
CA ALA A 60 11.67 1.89 -6.40
C ALA A 60 12.13 0.52 -6.89
N SER A 61 11.36 -0.54 -6.62
CA SER A 61 11.81 -1.92 -6.80
C SER A 61 10.85 -2.70 -7.69
N PRO A 62 10.89 -2.54 -9.03
CA PRO A 62 10.11 -3.37 -9.93
C PRO A 62 10.60 -4.83 -9.87
N LEU A 63 9.68 -5.78 -9.71
CA LEU A 63 9.96 -7.21 -9.62
C LEU A 63 9.58 -7.96 -10.90
N LEU A 64 8.41 -7.65 -11.46
CA LEU A 64 7.87 -8.27 -12.66
C LEU A 64 7.44 -7.23 -13.67
N ALA A 65 7.63 -7.53 -14.95
CA ALA A 65 7.13 -6.79 -16.09
C ALA A 65 6.14 -7.62 -16.91
N ASN A 66 5.26 -6.95 -17.66
CA ASN A 66 4.31 -7.57 -18.60
C ASN A 66 3.51 -8.74 -18.00
N VAL A 67 2.97 -8.53 -16.79
CA VAL A 67 2.18 -9.53 -16.09
C VAL A 67 0.80 -9.63 -16.73
N THR A 68 0.38 -10.83 -17.11
CA THR A 68 -0.92 -11.07 -17.75
C THR A 68 -1.62 -12.23 -17.07
N PHE A 69 -2.85 -11.98 -16.63
CA PHE A 69 -3.77 -12.97 -16.10
C PHE A 69 -4.65 -13.50 -17.24
N THR A 70 -4.62 -14.80 -17.46
CA THR A 70 -5.41 -15.50 -18.48
C THR A 70 -6.43 -16.40 -17.82
N TYR A 71 -7.68 -16.29 -18.28
CA TYR A 71 -8.81 -17.09 -17.83
C TYR A 71 -9.47 -17.76 -19.04
N GLN A 72 -10.03 -18.95 -18.84
CA GLN A 72 -10.73 -19.66 -19.92
C GLN A 72 -12.08 -19.00 -20.24
N PRO A 73 -12.48 -18.92 -21.53
CA PRO A 73 -13.71 -18.21 -21.94
C PRO A 73 -14.98 -18.70 -21.25
N ASP A 74 -15.10 -20.00 -21.01
CA ASP A 74 -16.32 -20.63 -20.48
C ASP A 74 -16.38 -20.63 -18.94
N GLN A 75 -15.26 -20.30 -18.29
CA GLN A 75 -15.15 -20.35 -16.82
C GLN A 75 -15.44 -19.01 -16.14
N VAL A 76 -15.29 -17.89 -16.86
CA VAL A 76 -15.50 -16.54 -16.34
C VAL A 76 -16.28 -15.69 -17.33
N ALA A 77 -17.21 -14.87 -16.83
CA ALA A 77 -17.89 -13.89 -17.65
C ALA A 77 -16.91 -12.77 -18.04
N ARG A 78 -16.37 -12.82 -19.27
CA ARG A 78 -15.32 -11.92 -19.75
C ARG A 78 -15.62 -10.43 -19.54
N SER A 79 -16.86 -9.99 -19.80
CA SER A 79 -17.30 -8.60 -19.63
C SER A 79 -17.23 -8.10 -18.18
N THR A 80 -17.16 -9.01 -17.20
CA THR A 80 -17.11 -8.67 -15.78
C THR A 80 -15.70 -8.63 -15.22
N LEU A 81 -14.69 -9.07 -15.98
CA LEU A 81 -13.31 -9.07 -15.50
C LEU A 81 -12.81 -7.64 -15.37
N THR A 82 -12.18 -7.36 -14.23
CA THR A 82 -11.35 -6.18 -14.07
C THR A 82 -10.04 -6.36 -14.85
N ARG A 83 -9.25 -5.29 -14.95
CA ARG A 83 -7.94 -5.27 -15.61
C ARG A 83 -7.11 -6.53 -15.34
N THR A 84 -6.72 -7.22 -16.41
CA THR A 84 -5.95 -8.48 -16.35
C THR A 84 -4.49 -8.33 -16.80
N LYS A 85 -4.12 -7.19 -17.41
CA LYS A 85 -2.75 -6.90 -17.83
C LYS A 85 -2.12 -5.86 -16.91
N PHE A 86 -0.89 -6.09 -16.50
CA PHE A 86 -0.11 -5.23 -15.60
C PHE A 86 1.31 -5.01 -16.15
N ARG A 87 1.69 -3.78 -16.48
CA ARG A 87 3.02 -3.52 -17.06
C ARG A 87 4.17 -3.76 -16.09
N ARG A 88 3.97 -3.41 -14.82
CA ARG A 88 4.97 -3.55 -13.76
C ARG A 88 4.30 -3.89 -12.44
N ILE A 89 4.96 -4.75 -11.67
CA ILE A 89 4.62 -5.04 -10.27
C ILE A 89 5.85 -4.72 -9.43
N PHE A 90 5.67 -3.96 -8.35
CA PHE A 90 6.75 -3.52 -7.46
C PHE A 90 6.80 -4.36 -6.19
N SER A 91 7.96 -4.42 -5.56
CA SER A 91 8.14 -5.08 -4.28
C SER A 91 7.25 -4.44 -3.21
N GLY A 92 6.55 -5.27 -2.44
CA GLY A 92 5.57 -4.84 -1.43
C GLY A 92 4.24 -4.32 -2.01
N SER A 93 4.04 -4.38 -3.33
CA SER A 93 2.74 -4.10 -3.96
C SER A 93 1.96 -5.39 -4.23
N GLU A 94 0.67 -5.23 -4.45
CA GLU A 94 -0.26 -6.30 -4.79
C GLU A 94 -1.06 -5.93 -6.05
N VAL A 95 -1.41 -6.93 -6.85
CA VAL A 95 -2.35 -6.79 -7.96
C VAL A 95 -3.55 -7.70 -7.72
N VAL A 96 -4.74 -7.17 -7.97
CA VAL A 96 -5.99 -7.88 -7.76
C VAL A 96 -6.77 -7.88 -9.07
N VAL A 97 -7.27 -9.05 -9.45
CA VAL A 97 -8.20 -9.23 -10.56
C VAL A 97 -9.47 -9.84 -10.01
N ALA A 98 -10.60 -9.21 -10.30
CA ALA A 98 -11.92 -9.68 -9.89
C ALA A 98 -12.80 -9.89 -11.12
N GLY A 99 -13.77 -10.78 -10.99
CA GLY A 99 -14.75 -11.05 -12.03
C GLY A 99 -15.80 -12.05 -11.55
N ARG A 100 -16.79 -12.30 -12.40
CA ARG A 100 -17.85 -13.26 -12.12
C ARG A 100 -17.50 -14.62 -12.74
N GLN A 101 -17.47 -15.63 -11.89
CA GLN A 101 -17.31 -17.02 -12.29
C GLN A 101 -18.59 -17.56 -12.95
N SER A 102 -18.42 -18.37 -13.99
CA SER A 102 -19.52 -18.99 -14.76
C SER A 102 -19.58 -20.51 -14.61
N SER A 103 -18.46 -21.17 -14.28
CA SER A 103 -18.33 -22.63 -14.14
C SER A 103 -17.77 -22.99 -12.77
N GLU A 104 -18.12 -24.15 -12.21
CA GLU A 104 -17.54 -24.67 -10.97
C GLU A 104 -16.05 -25.02 -11.15
N ASP A 105 -15.67 -25.49 -12.33
CA ASP A 105 -14.28 -25.73 -12.71
C ASP A 105 -13.61 -24.41 -13.08
N PHE A 106 -12.53 -24.07 -12.37
CA PHE A 106 -11.79 -22.83 -12.60
C PHE A 106 -10.29 -23.12 -12.72
N THR A 107 -9.74 -22.72 -13.87
CA THR A 107 -8.30 -22.78 -14.14
C THR A 107 -7.84 -21.45 -14.72
N SER A 108 -6.69 -21.01 -14.24
CA SER A 108 -6.17 -19.70 -14.60
C SER A 108 -4.67 -19.67 -14.57
N GLU A 109 -4.12 -18.74 -15.33
CA GLU A 109 -2.70 -18.69 -15.62
C GLU A 109 -2.18 -17.26 -15.52
N VAL A 110 -1.06 -17.10 -14.85
CA VAL A 110 -0.35 -15.82 -14.75
C VAL A 110 1.00 -15.96 -15.45
N LYS A 111 1.26 -15.07 -16.41
CA LYS A 111 2.56 -14.93 -17.06
C LYS A 111 3.19 -13.62 -16.68
N GLY A 112 4.51 -13.57 -16.54
CA GLY A 112 5.25 -12.34 -16.29
C GLY A 112 6.71 -12.48 -16.66
N GLN A 113 7.42 -11.36 -16.70
CA GLN A 113 8.85 -11.28 -17.02
C GLN A 113 9.62 -10.78 -15.81
N SER A 114 10.61 -11.55 -15.36
CA SER A 114 11.55 -11.19 -14.30
C SER A 114 12.94 -10.93 -14.90
N LEU A 115 13.90 -10.50 -14.07
CA LEU A 115 15.30 -10.40 -14.49
C LEU A 115 15.90 -11.77 -14.87
N SER A 116 15.39 -12.86 -14.30
CA SER A 116 15.75 -14.24 -14.62
C SER A 116 15.06 -14.79 -15.87
N GLY A 117 14.20 -14.00 -16.53
CA GLY A 117 13.45 -14.39 -17.72
C GLY A 117 11.96 -14.54 -17.46
N ASN A 118 11.27 -15.20 -18.40
CA ASN A 118 9.82 -15.36 -18.34
C ASN A 118 9.42 -16.42 -17.32
N SER A 119 8.35 -16.16 -16.58
CA SER A 119 7.77 -17.08 -15.61
C SER A 119 6.28 -17.24 -15.88
N GLN A 120 5.78 -18.45 -15.66
CA GLN A 120 4.39 -18.83 -15.90
C GLN A 120 3.94 -19.69 -14.71
N TYR A 121 2.81 -19.32 -14.13
CA TYR A 121 2.24 -19.98 -12.97
C TYR A 121 0.78 -20.27 -13.25
N SER A 122 0.41 -21.54 -13.16
CA SER A 122 -1.00 -21.96 -13.22
C SER A 122 -1.53 -22.11 -11.80
N PHE A 123 -2.76 -21.68 -11.56
CA PHE A 123 -3.41 -21.82 -10.27
C PHE A 123 -4.80 -22.44 -10.44
N THR A 124 -5.11 -23.33 -9.49
CA THR A 124 -6.42 -23.92 -9.30
C THR A 124 -6.91 -23.53 -7.90
N PRO A 125 -8.17 -23.11 -7.72
CA PRO A 125 -8.66 -22.70 -6.41
C PRO A 125 -8.58 -23.88 -5.46
N THR A 126 -7.94 -23.68 -4.31
CA THR A 126 -8.02 -24.64 -3.21
C THR A 126 -9.31 -24.34 -2.47
N ALA A 127 -10.35 -25.15 -2.72
CA ALA A 127 -11.67 -25.14 -2.08
C ALA A 127 -12.24 -23.75 -1.69
N LEU A 128 -13.25 -23.28 -2.43
CA LEU A 128 -14.01 -22.09 -2.03
C LEU A 128 -14.58 -22.32 -0.61
N PRO A 129 -14.42 -21.37 0.34
CA PRO A 129 -15.15 -21.44 1.59
C PRO A 129 -16.65 -21.54 1.29
N PRO A 130 -17.42 -22.29 2.09
CA PRO A 130 -18.84 -22.48 1.84
C PRO A 130 -19.52 -21.13 1.71
N ALA A 131 -20.26 -20.93 0.62
CA ALA A 131 -20.99 -19.70 0.39
C ALA A 131 -21.93 -19.46 1.58
N ASP A 132 -21.71 -18.36 2.31
CA ASP A 132 -22.65 -17.92 3.33
C ASP A 132 -23.98 -17.60 2.63
N THR A 133 -24.93 -18.53 2.74
CA THR A 133 -26.25 -18.46 2.08
C THR A 133 -27.13 -17.33 2.59
N ASN A 134 -26.67 -16.57 3.60
CA ASN A 134 -27.46 -15.60 4.35
C ASN A 134 -26.92 -14.16 4.29
N ALA A 135 -25.94 -13.84 3.44
CA ALA A 135 -25.44 -12.47 3.27
C ALA A 135 -25.94 -11.84 1.96
N ASN A 136 -26.64 -10.70 2.07
CA ASN A 136 -26.81 -9.74 0.97
C ASN A 136 -25.43 -9.47 0.35
N ALA A 137 -25.28 -9.65 -0.97
CA ALA A 137 -24.05 -9.53 -1.77
C ALA A 137 -22.77 -9.86 -0.97
N SER A 138 -22.24 -11.08 -1.13
CA SER A 138 -21.02 -11.52 -0.44
C SER A 138 -19.92 -10.45 -0.46
N SER A 139 -19.11 -10.35 0.60
CA SER A 139 -18.03 -9.34 0.67
C SER A 139 -17.14 -9.32 -0.59
N MET A 140 -17.04 -10.45 -1.29
CA MET A 140 -16.35 -10.62 -2.57
C MET A 140 -17.08 -9.97 -3.75
N GLU A 141 -18.41 -10.05 -3.82
CA GLU A 141 -19.21 -9.33 -4.82
C GLU A 141 -19.11 -7.82 -4.62
N ARG A 142 -19.12 -7.35 -3.36
CA ARG A 142 -18.90 -5.92 -3.06
C ARG A 142 -17.49 -5.45 -3.40
N LEU A 143 -16.47 -6.28 -3.18
CA LEU A 143 -15.09 -6.00 -3.58
C LEU A 143 -14.98 -5.90 -5.11
N TRP A 144 -15.57 -6.84 -5.84
CA TRP A 144 -15.63 -6.80 -7.30
C TRP A 144 -16.31 -5.51 -7.79
N ALA A 145 -17.47 -5.16 -7.22
CA ALA A 145 -18.18 -3.95 -7.60
C ALA A 145 -17.35 -2.68 -7.34
N TYR A 146 -16.67 -2.59 -6.19
CA TYR A 146 -15.78 -1.48 -5.87
C TYR A 146 -14.64 -1.35 -6.89
N LEU A 147 -13.94 -2.45 -7.21
CA LEU A 147 -12.83 -2.45 -8.17
C LEU A 147 -13.31 -2.06 -9.59
N THR A 148 -14.45 -2.59 -10.02
CA THR A 148 -15.05 -2.27 -11.33
C THR A 148 -15.44 -0.80 -11.42
N ILE A 149 -16.08 -0.22 -10.39
CA ILE A 149 -16.41 1.21 -10.35
C ILE A 149 -15.14 2.07 -10.43
N GLN A 150 -14.10 1.76 -9.64
CA GLN A 150 -12.84 2.50 -9.70
C GLN A 150 -12.22 2.46 -11.09
N GLN A 151 -12.21 1.28 -11.73
CA GLN A 151 -11.70 1.10 -13.08
C GLN A 151 -12.46 1.94 -14.12
N LEU A 152 -13.79 1.96 -14.05
CA LEU A 152 -14.63 2.76 -14.96
C LEU A 152 -14.35 4.27 -14.80
N LEU A 153 -14.25 4.74 -13.56
CA LEU A 153 -13.93 6.14 -13.26
C LEU A 153 -12.50 6.52 -13.68
N GLU A 154 -11.52 5.63 -13.52
CA GLU A 154 -10.15 5.85 -14.01
C GLU A 154 -10.07 5.90 -15.54
N LYS A 155 -10.86 5.07 -16.24
CA LYS A 155 -10.95 5.08 -17.70
C LYS A 155 -11.53 6.41 -18.19
N GLN A 156 -12.58 6.90 -17.54
CA GLN A 156 -13.13 8.22 -17.79
C GLN A 156 -12.09 9.33 -17.55
N ASP A 157 -11.38 9.29 -16.41
CA ASP A 157 -10.34 10.27 -16.10
C ASP A 157 -9.20 10.25 -17.14
N ALA A 158 -8.84 9.08 -17.69
CA ALA A 158 -7.82 8.95 -18.74
C ALA A 158 -8.24 9.55 -20.10
N GLY A 159 -9.54 9.56 -20.42
CA GLY A 159 -10.12 10.09 -21.66
C GLY A 159 -10.03 9.14 -22.86
N THR A 160 -10.89 9.39 -23.86
CA THR A 160 -11.25 8.50 -25.00
C THR A 160 -10.19 8.28 -26.07
N ASP A 161 -8.97 8.80 -25.91
CA ASP A 161 -7.89 8.52 -26.87
C ASP A 161 -7.20 7.19 -26.53
N ASP A 162 -7.81 6.12 -27.05
CA ASP A 162 -7.08 4.90 -27.42
C ASP A 162 -6.55 4.08 -26.24
N VAL A 163 -7.34 3.91 -25.17
CA VAL A 163 -7.00 3.08 -23.99
C VAL A 163 -7.37 1.60 -24.23
N ASN A 164 -7.30 1.13 -25.48
CA ASN A 164 -7.88 -0.17 -25.85
C ASN A 164 -6.98 -1.38 -25.54
N ASP A 165 -5.68 -1.20 -25.27
CA ASP A 165 -4.75 -2.35 -25.14
C ASP A 165 -4.69 -2.97 -23.73
N TYR A 166 -5.14 -2.26 -22.69
CA TYR A 166 -4.85 -2.60 -21.29
C TYR A 166 -6.06 -3.03 -20.44
N TYR A 167 -7.27 -2.76 -20.92
CA TYR A 167 -8.51 -3.25 -20.31
C TYR A 167 -9.02 -4.46 -21.10
N CYS A 168 -9.61 -5.44 -20.42
CA CYS A 168 -10.13 -6.64 -21.07
C CYS A 168 -11.42 -6.34 -21.87
N CYS A 169 -11.59 -7.10 -22.95
CA CYS A 169 -12.64 -7.05 -23.98
C CYS A 169 -12.40 -5.96 -25.05
N ASP A 170 -12.13 -6.39 -26.30
CA ASP A 170 -12.22 -5.55 -27.49
C ASP A 170 -13.68 -5.13 -27.70
N GLU A 171 -14.12 -4.08 -27.01
CA GLU A 171 -15.33 -3.35 -27.40
C GLU A 171 -14.91 -2.01 -27.97
N ALA A 172 -14.81 -2.00 -29.29
CA ALA A 172 -14.71 -0.82 -30.13
C ALA A 172 -16.03 -0.04 -30.01
N ASP A 173 -16.16 0.77 -28.96
CA ASP A 173 -16.97 2.00 -28.87
C ASP A 173 -16.90 2.51 -27.42
N ASP A 174 -15.72 3.03 -27.06
CA ASP A 174 -15.45 3.65 -25.75
C ASP A 174 -16.09 5.05 -25.69
N ASP A 175 -17.40 5.06 -25.49
CA ASP A 175 -18.13 6.29 -25.18
C ASP A 175 -17.96 6.61 -23.69
N GLY A 176 -17.38 7.77 -23.38
CA GLY A 176 -17.16 8.22 -22.00
C GLY A 176 -18.44 8.27 -21.17
N ASP A 177 -19.59 8.47 -21.82
CA ASP A 177 -20.91 8.48 -21.18
C ASP A 177 -21.37 7.07 -20.75
N ARG A 178 -20.97 6.01 -21.47
CA ARG A 178 -21.27 4.62 -21.08
C ARG A 178 -20.55 4.23 -19.79
N ASN A 179 -19.26 4.57 -19.66
CA ASN A 179 -18.48 4.27 -18.46
C ASN A 179 -19.08 4.90 -17.19
N ASN A 180 -19.57 6.14 -17.29
CA ASN A 180 -20.24 6.83 -16.17
C ASN A 180 -21.58 6.19 -15.83
N THR A 181 -22.36 5.85 -16.85
CA THR A 181 -23.67 5.22 -16.66
C THR A 181 -23.53 3.86 -15.98
N ASP A 182 -22.56 3.06 -16.39
CA ASP A 182 -22.27 1.76 -15.78
C ASP A 182 -21.74 1.91 -14.36
N ALA A 183 -20.82 2.85 -14.12
CA ALA A 183 -20.29 3.13 -12.79
C ALA A 183 -21.38 3.62 -11.84
N LEU A 184 -22.27 4.49 -12.31
CA LEU A 184 -23.43 4.98 -11.57
C LEU A 184 -24.39 3.83 -11.23
N THR A 185 -24.71 2.98 -12.22
CA THR A 185 -25.61 1.83 -12.03
C THR A 185 -25.06 0.87 -10.98
N LEU A 186 -23.77 0.54 -11.04
CA LEU A 186 -23.10 -0.29 -10.03
C LEU A 186 -23.05 0.39 -8.66
N ALA A 187 -22.74 1.70 -8.62
CA ALA A 187 -22.69 2.45 -7.37
C ALA A 187 -24.04 2.47 -6.65
N LEU A 188 -25.14 2.70 -7.37
CA LEU A 188 -26.49 2.65 -6.82
C LEU A 188 -26.85 1.23 -6.35
N ARG A 189 -26.61 0.22 -7.20
CA ARG A 189 -26.90 -1.19 -6.89
C ARG A 189 -26.23 -1.68 -5.60
N TYR A 190 -24.98 -1.30 -5.37
CA TYR A 190 -24.20 -1.70 -4.18
C TYR A 190 -24.14 -0.63 -3.09
N SER A 191 -24.90 0.46 -3.24
CA SER A 191 -24.96 1.59 -2.29
C SER A 191 -23.60 2.21 -1.96
N PHE A 192 -22.75 2.37 -2.98
CA PHE A 192 -21.50 3.12 -2.87
C PHE A 192 -21.72 4.62 -3.10
N VAL A 193 -21.12 5.43 -2.22
CA VAL A 193 -20.99 6.88 -2.43
C VAL A 193 -19.70 7.11 -3.22
N THR A 194 -19.84 7.68 -4.41
CA THR A 194 -18.76 7.90 -5.37
C THR A 194 -18.78 9.35 -5.85
N ARG A 195 -17.95 9.72 -6.84
CA ARG A 195 -18.06 11.04 -7.48
C ARG A 195 -19.37 11.22 -8.27
N LEU A 196 -20.08 10.13 -8.57
CA LEU A 196 -21.33 10.12 -9.35
C LEU A 196 -22.59 9.98 -8.47
N THR A 197 -22.44 9.66 -7.18
CA THR A 197 -23.56 9.40 -6.26
C THR A 197 -23.39 10.19 -4.97
N SER A 198 -24.49 10.63 -4.37
CA SER A 198 -24.48 11.34 -3.08
C SER A 198 -25.38 10.63 -2.06
N LEU A 199 -25.04 10.76 -0.78
CA LEU A 199 -25.87 10.27 0.32
C LEU A 199 -26.53 11.47 1.01
N VAL A 200 -27.86 11.52 0.96
CA VAL A 200 -28.65 12.58 1.59
C VAL A 200 -29.32 12.02 2.83
N VAL A 201 -29.07 12.64 3.99
CA VAL A 201 -29.69 12.27 5.26
C VAL A 201 -30.79 13.29 5.56
N VAL A 202 -32.05 12.85 5.50
CA VAL A 202 -33.20 13.68 5.84
C VAL A 202 -33.62 13.41 7.29
N LYS A 203 -33.82 14.46 8.08
CA LYS A 203 -34.38 14.35 9.42
C LYS A 203 -35.89 14.10 9.30
N PRO A 204 -36.46 13.11 10.02
CA PRO A 204 -37.85 12.71 9.83
C PRO A 204 -38.91 13.77 10.20
N ASN A 205 -38.53 14.87 10.87
CA ASN A 205 -39.47 15.86 11.42
C ASN A 205 -39.34 17.28 10.84
N GLU A 206 -38.57 17.48 9.77
CA GLU A 206 -38.61 18.71 8.97
C GLU A 206 -39.22 18.35 7.62
N ASN A 207 -40.32 19.00 7.26
CA ASN A 207 -41.17 18.70 6.10
C ASN A 207 -40.37 18.19 4.88
N ALA A 208 -40.71 16.99 4.40
CA ALA A 208 -40.14 16.33 3.22
C ALA A 208 -40.28 17.12 1.90
N SER A 209 -40.84 18.32 1.93
CA SER A 209 -41.06 19.21 0.79
C SER A 209 -39.94 20.21 0.52
N SER A 210 -38.85 20.23 1.30
CA SER A 210 -37.72 21.16 1.06
C SER A 210 -36.48 20.54 0.42
N VAL A 211 -36.53 19.28 -0.01
CA VAL A 211 -35.40 18.63 -0.70
C VAL A 211 -35.91 17.95 -1.98
N ASN A 212 -35.80 18.64 -3.11
CA ASN A 212 -35.90 17.99 -4.42
C ASN A 212 -34.63 17.14 -4.60
N THR A 213 -34.72 15.85 -4.28
CA THR A 213 -33.72 14.87 -4.70
C THR A 213 -33.99 14.56 -6.17
N GLU A 214 -33.20 15.14 -7.06
CA GLU A 214 -33.18 14.69 -8.46
C GLU A 214 -32.52 13.32 -8.52
N ASP A 215 -33.17 12.39 -9.23
CA ASP A 215 -32.62 11.07 -9.48
C ASP A 215 -31.42 11.22 -10.43
N ALA A 216 -30.26 10.70 -10.04
CA ALA A 216 -29.05 10.78 -10.84
C ALA A 216 -29.17 10.07 -12.21
N SER A 217 -30.21 9.25 -12.41
CA SER A 217 -30.50 8.57 -13.67
C SER A 217 -31.27 9.41 -14.70
N GLU A 218 -31.84 10.56 -14.33
CA GLU A 218 -32.63 11.41 -15.25
C GLU A 218 -31.78 12.54 -15.85
N ALA A 219 -31.06 12.24 -16.94
CA ALA A 219 -30.42 13.27 -17.76
C ALA A 219 -31.44 13.90 -18.74
N THR A 220 -32.04 15.04 -18.39
CA THR A 220 -32.80 15.86 -19.36
C THR A 220 -31.99 17.11 -19.74
N ALA A 221 -31.88 17.36 -21.05
CA ALA A 221 -31.12 18.47 -21.64
C ALA A 221 -31.54 19.86 -21.10
N PRO A 222 -30.61 20.81 -20.95
CA PRO A 222 -30.94 22.12 -20.39
C PRO A 222 -31.70 22.98 -21.42
N THR A 223 -32.97 23.26 -21.13
CA THR A 223 -33.73 24.34 -21.77
C THR A 223 -33.17 25.68 -21.31
N ALA A 224 -32.75 26.50 -22.27
CA ALA A 224 -32.23 27.84 -22.04
C ALA A 224 -33.32 28.77 -21.49
N HIS A 225 -33.21 29.15 -20.21
CA HIS A 225 -33.91 30.29 -19.65
C HIS A 225 -32.91 31.40 -19.30
N ALA A 226 -33.20 32.60 -19.81
CA ALA A 226 -32.35 33.78 -19.76
C ALA A 226 -32.14 34.31 -18.32
N LEU A 227 -30.91 34.74 -18.05
CA LEU A 227 -30.51 35.51 -16.85
C LEU A 227 -31.02 36.96 -16.93
N PRO A 228 -31.34 37.58 -15.79
CA PRO A 228 -31.02 38.98 -15.55
C PRO A 228 -29.74 39.11 -14.72
N ASP A 229 -28.97 40.12 -15.11
CA ASP A 229 -27.65 40.48 -14.62
C ASP A 229 -27.55 40.78 -13.12
N GLY A 230 -26.38 40.42 -12.58
CA GLY A 230 -25.81 41.07 -11.40
C GLY A 230 -25.74 40.17 -10.17
N ILE A 231 -24.65 39.40 -10.04
CA ILE A 231 -23.85 39.25 -8.81
C ILE A 231 -22.50 38.60 -9.16
N ARG A 232 -21.45 39.24 -8.65
CA ARG A 232 -20.02 38.98 -8.75
C ARG A 232 -19.65 37.50 -8.52
N ARG A 233 -18.95 36.88 -9.49
CA ARG A 233 -18.37 35.53 -9.39
C ARG A 233 -17.44 35.40 -8.17
N GLN A 234 -17.87 34.67 -7.15
CA GLN A 234 -16.98 33.93 -6.27
C GLN A 234 -16.99 32.47 -6.75
N THR A 235 -15.80 31.94 -7.03
CA THR A 235 -15.56 30.56 -7.42
C THR A 235 -16.02 29.60 -6.31
N PRO A 236 -16.88 28.59 -6.60
CA PRO A 236 -17.20 27.58 -5.61
C PRO A 236 -15.99 26.67 -5.37
N TYR A 237 -15.72 26.42 -4.09
CA TYR A 237 -14.78 25.43 -3.60
C TYR A 237 -15.07 24.06 -4.22
N SER A 238 -14.06 23.48 -4.88
CA SER A 238 -14.12 22.12 -5.38
C SER A 238 -14.26 21.14 -4.22
N ALA A 239 -15.34 20.35 -4.24
CA ALA A 239 -15.53 19.22 -3.36
C ALA A 239 -14.33 18.27 -3.49
N SER A 240 -13.73 17.93 -2.36
CA SER A 240 -12.60 17.01 -2.29
C SER A 240 -13.07 15.61 -2.67
N ALA A 241 -12.68 15.15 -3.85
CA ALA A 241 -12.79 13.75 -4.22
C ALA A 241 -11.96 12.92 -3.23
N LEU A 242 -12.64 12.04 -2.49
CA LEU A 242 -12.03 10.99 -1.68
C LEU A 242 -11.16 10.13 -2.60
N GLN A 243 -9.84 10.24 -2.45
CA GLN A 243 -8.90 9.31 -3.07
C GLN A 243 -9.08 7.93 -2.42
N PRO A 244 -8.88 6.82 -3.16
CA PRO A 244 -8.68 5.52 -2.54
C PRO A 244 -7.42 5.61 -1.67
N ARG A 245 -7.62 5.68 -0.35
CA ARG A 245 -6.56 5.46 0.61
C ARG A 245 -6.25 3.97 0.58
N TYR A 246 -5.09 3.60 0.04
CA TYR A 246 -4.40 2.41 0.53
C TYR A 246 -4.07 2.70 1.99
N SER A 247 -4.99 2.28 2.86
CA SER A 247 -4.96 2.55 4.29
C SER A 247 -4.15 1.45 4.93
N PHE A 248 -2.93 1.78 5.36
CA PHE A 248 -2.30 1.02 6.43
C PHE A 248 -3.11 1.30 7.70
N VAL A 249 -3.72 0.26 8.29
CA VAL A 249 -4.42 0.38 9.58
C VAL A 249 -3.42 0.02 10.68
N PRO A 250 -2.97 0.97 11.52
CA PRO A 250 -2.27 0.64 12.75
C PRO A 250 -3.28 0.23 13.86
N PRO A 251 -2.88 -0.60 14.83
CA PRO A 251 -3.78 -1.07 15.89
C PRO A 251 -4.10 0.03 16.93
N PRO A 252 -5.23 -0.09 17.68
CA PRO A 252 -5.76 0.99 18.49
C PRO A 252 -5.15 1.05 19.89
N GLY A 253 -4.87 2.26 20.37
CA GLY A 253 -4.52 2.49 21.78
C GLY A 253 -4.62 3.96 22.19
N GLY A 254 -5.56 4.25 23.09
CA GLY A 254 -5.38 5.24 24.17
C GLY A 254 -5.67 6.71 23.88
N SER A 255 -6.82 7.18 24.35
CA SER A 255 -7.32 8.55 24.34
C SER A 255 -6.55 9.55 25.21
N GLY A 256 -6.27 10.74 24.65
CA GLY A 256 -6.70 12.04 25.20
C GLY A 256 -5.75 12.82 26.14
N ARG A 257 -5.19 13.95 25.66
CA ARG A 257 -5.62 15.33 25.98
C ARG A 257 -4.70 16.40 25.37
N GLN A 258 -5.31 17.44 24.82
CA GLN A 258 -4.67 18.68 24.34
C GLN A 258 -4.21 19.58 25.50
N THR A 259 -3.03 20.19 25.39
CA THR A 259 -2.79 21.58 25.82
C THR A 259 -1.65 22.22 25.00
N HIS A 260 -1.77 23.54 24.82
CA HIS A 260 -1.01 24.44 23.95
C HIS A 260 0.44 24.79 24.40
N TYR A 261 1.29 25.01 23.38
CA TYR A 261 2.40 25.99 23.19
C TYR A 261 3.62 26.13 24.16
N ARG A 262 4.80 25.87 23.55
CA ARG A 262 6.08 26.65 23.47
C ARG A 262 7.10 26.63 24.65
N PRO A 263 8.38 27.03 24.44
CA PRO A 263 9.55 26.15 24.61
C PRO A 263 10.54 26.64 25.68
N ASP A 264 11.65 25.89 25.78
CA ASP A 264 12.97 26.22 26.37
C ASP A 264 13.31 25.72 27.80
N PRO A 265 14.62 25.49 28.06
CA PRO A 265 15.16 24.32 28.76
C PRO A 265 15.45 24.58 30.24
N MET A 266 15.66 23.52 31.04
CA MET A 266 16.69 23.42 32.12
C MET A 266 16.57 22.10 32.91
N LEU A 267 17.69 21.38 32.92
CA LEU A 267 18.34 20.54 33.93
C LEU A 267 17.72 20.35 35.36
N ILE A 268 17.69 19.06 35.79
CA ILE A 268 18.12 18.46 37.10
C ILE A 268 17.08 17.61 37.89
N ASN A 269 17.51 16.35 38.09
CA ASN A 269 17.33 15.35 39.17
C ASN A 269 16.00 14.72 39.60
N HIS A 270 16.03 13.38 39.48
CA HIS A 270 15.71 12.34 40.47
C HIS A 270 14.53 12.53 41.45
N SER A 271 13.50 11.68 41.26
CA SER A 271 13.08 10.74 42.32
C SER A 271 12.25 9.60 41.72
N HIS A 272 12.67 8.38 42.05
CA HIS A 272 11.98 7.13 41.78
C HIS A 272 10.53 7.11 42.28
N VAL A 273 9.62 6.59 41.46
CA VAL A 273 8.45 5.84 41.93
C VAL A 273 8.40 4.55 41.10
N ILE A 274 8.81 3.45 41.75
CA ILE A 274 8.62 2.10 41.24
C ILE A 274 7.22 1.65 41.66
N SER A 275 6.46 1.13 40.70
CA SER A 275 5.39 0.15 40.93
C SER A 275 5.28 -0.78 39.71
N PRO A 276 4.84 -2.04 39.90
CA PRO A 276 5.45 -3.19 39.24
C PRO A 276 4.56 -3.87 38.18
N GLY A 277 5.21 -4.60 37.26
CA GLY A 277 4.61 -5.49 36.26
C GLY A 277 4.74 -4.91 34.84
N LEU A 278 5.50 -5.47 33.89
CA LEU A 278 5.80 -6.87 33.60
C LEU A 278 7.20 -6.97 32.97
N SER A 279 8.11 -7.68 33.65
CA SER A 279 9.42 -8.07 33.14
C SER A 279 9.27 -9.21 32.14
N THR A 280 9.39 -8.93 30.85
CA THR A 280 9.71 -9.93 29.81
C THR A 280 10.95 -9.48 29.06
N ALA A 281 12.05 -9.33 29.80
CA ALA A 281 13.39 -9.37 29.23
C ALA A 281 13.98 -10.73 29.67
N ASN A 282 14.61 -11.43 28.73
CA ASN A 282 15.42 -12.64 28.91
C ASN A 282 14.77 -13.99 28.54
N THR A 283 14.05 -14.06 27.42
CA THR A 283 13.92 -15.31 26.67
C THR A 283 14.80 -15.27 25.42
N LEU A 284 15.78 -16.18 25.33
CA LEU A 284 16.54 -16.39 24.09
C LEU A 284 15.62 -17.04 23.06
N ALA A 285 15.55 -16.45 21.88
CA ALA A 285 14.97 -17.03 20.68
C ALA A 285 16.05 -17.74 19.85
N THR A 286 15.66 -18.36 18.75
CA THR A 286 16.56 -18.99 17.78
C THR A 286 16.65 -18.15 16.51
N LEU A 287 17.68 -18.38 15.68
CA LEU A 287 17.83 -17.66 14.40
C LEU A 287 16.60 -17.82 13.48
N SER A 288 15.92 -18.97 13.54
CA SER A 288 14.69 -19.23 12.77
C SER A 288 13.48 -18.41 13.21
N ASP A 289 13.52 -17.81 14.40
CA ASP A 289 12.43 -16.99 14.91
C ASP A 289 12.51 -15.54 14.39
N ILE A 290 13.58 -15.18 13.66
CA ILE A 290 13.77 -13.83 13.15
C ILE A 290 13.07 -13.66 11.81
N THR A 291 11.98 -12.89 11.81
CA THR A 291 11.11 -12.69 10.64
C THR A 291 11.76 -11.91 9.49
N TRP A 292 12.82 -11.15 9.75
CA TRP A 292 13.54 -10.34 8.75
C TRP A 292 14.84 -11.00 8.26
N LEU A 293 15.16 -12.21 8.72
CA LEU A 293 16.29 -13.02 8.28
C LEU A 293 15.77 -14.33 7.68
N SER A 294 16.23 -14.70 6.49
CA SER A 294 15.93 -16.03 5.97
C SER A 294 16.79 -17.07 6.68
N PRO A 295 16.26 -18.25 7.06
CA PRO A 295 17.04 -19.29 7.72
C PRO A 295 18.20 -19.84 6.87
N ASN A 296 18.21 -19.56 5.57
CA ASN A 296 19.28 -19.95 4.63
C ASN A 296 20.25 -18.83 4.29
N ASP A 297 20.10 -17.63 4.85
CA ASP A 297 21.03 -16.53 4.58
C ASP A 297 22.37 -16.78 5.27
N THR A 298 23.46 -16.61 4.52
CA THR A 298 24.85 -16.65 5.04
C THR A 298 25.45 -15.25 5.19
N VAL A 299 24.78 -14.24 4.61
CA VAL A 299 25.19 -12.83 4.59
C VAL A 299 23.99 -11.93 4.88
N VAL A 300 24.24 -10.82 5.58
CA VAL A 300 23.23 -9.83 5.97
C VAL A 300 23.73 -8.45 5.59
N SER A 301 22.95 -7.75 4.78
CA SER A 301 23.24 -6.39 4.34
C SER A 301 22.56 -5.39 5.27
N LEU A 302 23.31 -4.75 6.18
CA LEU A 302 22.78 -3.77 7.15
C LEU A 302 23.02 -2.33 6.72
N PRO A 303 22.02 -1.44 6.85
CA PRO A 303 22.22 -0.01 6.68
C PRO A 303 22.90 0.55 7.94
N THR A 304 24.23 0.53 7.99
CA THR A 304 24.98 1.21 9.05
C THR A 304 25.04 2.70 8.67
N GLY A 305 24.24 3.55 9.32
CA GLY A 305 24.40 5.01 9.19
C GLY A 305 25.81 5.41 9.63
N VAL A 306 26.54 6.32 9.00
CA VAL A 306 26.25 7.63 8.40
C VAL A 306 26.60 7.61 6.90
N ASN A 307 25.86 8.32 6.04
CA ASN A 307 25.98 8.35 4.56
C ASN A 307 25.38 7.18 3.74
N ARG A 308 24.34 6.49 4.24
CA ARG A 308 23.61 5.43 3.49
C ARG A 308 24.50 4.26 3.02
N THR A 309 25.62 4.01 3.69
CA THR A 309 26.46 2.84 3.41
C THR A 309 25.75 1.57 3.85
N VAL A 310 25.66 0.61 2.93
CA VAL A 310 25.16 -0.74 3.22
C VAL A 310 26.39 -1.61 3.46
N GLU A 311 26.49 -2.16 4.65
CA GLU A 311 27.56 -3.07 5.03
C GLU A 311 27.09 -4.52 4.93
N VAL A 312 27.83 -5.35 4.21
CA VAL A 312 27.54 -6.78 4.06
C VAL A 312 28.37 -7.53 5.09
N LEU A 313 27.69 -8.19 6.04
CA LEU A 313 28.31 -8.95 7.13
C LEU A 313 27.91 -10.41 7.04
N LEU A 314 28.79 -11.31 7.48
CA LEU A 314 28.58 -12.75 7.49
C LEU A 314 27.82 -13.18 8.75
N LEU A 315 26.93 -14.16 8.61
CA LEU A 315 26.34 -14.85 9.76
C LEU A 315 27.30 -15.94 10.26
N ALA A 316 27.43 -16.04 11.57
CA ALA A 316 28.24 -17.08 12.19
C ALA A 316 27.72 -18.48 11.83
N THR A 317 28.63 -19.33 11.35
CA THR A 317 28.36 -20.71 10.96
C THR A 317 28.56 -21.66 12.15
N ALA A 318 28.81 -22.94 11.91
CA ALA A 318 29.12 -23.91 12.96
C ALA A 318 30.56 -23.82 13.48
N ASN A 319 31.45 -23.10 12.78
CA ASN A 319 32.86 -23.00 13.12
C ASN A 319 33.17 -21.90 14.15
N GLU A 320 32.33 -20.88 14.24
CA GLU A 320 32.51 -19.77 15.18
C GLU A 320 31.98 -20.15 16.56
N ILE A 321 32.80 -20.04 17.60
CA ILE A 321 32.44 -20.38 18.99
C ILE A 321 31.80 -19.20 19.74
N ASN A 322 31.02 -19.50 20.78
CA ASN A 322 30.34 -18.50 21.61
C ASN A 322 31.31 -17.80 22.59
N VAL A 323 32.02 -16.77 22.12
CA VAL A 323 32.99 -16.00 22.92
C VAL A 323 32.51 -14.56 23.08
N ALA A 324 32.84 -13.95 24.22
CA ALA A 324 32.64 -12.52 24.47
C ALA A 324 33.75 -11.72 23.78
N TYR A 325 33.36 -10.82 22.86
CA TYR A 325 34.28 -9.91 22.18
C TYR A 325 34.37 -8.57 22.93
N ALA A 326 34.16 -7.44 22.26
CA ALA A 326 34.22 -6.12 22.88
C ALA A 326 33.09 -5.93 23.91
N ALA A 327 33.40 -5.23 25.02
CA ALA A 327 32.40 -4.77 25.96
C ALA A 327 31.52 -3.70 25.29
N CYS A 328 30.22 -3.73 25.58
CA CYS A 328 29.22 -2.85 25.01
C CYS A 328 28.15 -2.51 26.05
N THR A 329 27.37 -1.47 25.79
CA THR A 329 26.25 -1.06 26.64
C THR A 329 24.98 -1.14 25.81
N THR A 330 23.96 -1.82 26.34
CA THR A 330 22.68 -1.94 25.65
C THR A 330 21.95 -0.59 25.63
N PRO A 331 21.00 -0.37 24.70
CA PRO A 331 20.11 0.80 24.70
C PRO A 331 19.35 1.01 26.02
N GLY A 332 19.13 -0.07 26.79
CA GLY A 332 18.55 -0.03 28.14
C GLY A 332 19.53 0.37 29.25
N GLY A 333 20.80 0.61 28.93
CA GLY A 333 21.84 1.01 29.89
C GLY A 333 22.53 -0.15 30.62
N GLU A 334 22.30 -1.40 30.20
CA GLU A 334 22.90 -2.57 30.83
C GLU A 334 24.28 -2.87 30.24
N SER A 335 25.21 -3.38 31.07
CA SER A 335 26.51 -3.86 30.61
C SER A 335 26.38 -5.20 29.89
N GLY A 336 27.05 -5.33 28.75
CA GLY A 336 27.09 -6.55 27.97
C GLY A 336 28.37 -6.71 27.17
N HIS A 337 28.44 -7.81 26.45
CA HIS A 337 29.53 -8.10 25.51
C HIS A 337 29.00 -8.46 24.14
N CYS A 338 29.73 -8.04 23.11
CA CYS A 338 29.41 -8.41 21.74
C CYS A 338 29.59 -9.90 21.53
N ARG A 339 28.55 -10.55 21.00
CA ARG A 339 28.54 -11.97 20.63
C ARG A 339 27.93 -12.12 19.23
N HIS A 340 28.25 -13.21 18.53
CA HIS A 340 27.59 -13.50 17.25
C HIS A 340 26.07 -13.65 17.45
N LEU A 341 25.27 -13.14 16.51
CA LEU A 341 23.80 -13.13 16.61
C LEU A 341 23.21 -14.52 16.96
N LYS A 342 23.76 -15.59 16.38
CA LYS A 342 23.36 -16.98 16.65
C LYS A 342 23.35 -17.35 18.14
N TYR A 343 24.23 -16.77 18.94
CA TYR A 343 24.42 -17.12 20.35
C TYR A 343 23.66 -16.21 21.31
N CYS A 344 23.05 -15.13 20.83
CA CYS A 344 22.29 -14.21 21.65
C CYS A 344 21.16 -13.54 20.85
N VAL A 345 20.16 -14.33 20.44
CA VAL A 345 18.96 -13.80 19.81
C VAL A 345 17.95 -13.42 20.91
N LEU A 346 17.80 -12.12 21.17
CA LEU A 346 16.76 -11.63 22.08
C LEU A 346 15.41 -11.57 21.36
N HIS A 347 14.30 -11.80 22.08
CA HIS A 347 12.97 -11.82 21.48
C HIS A 347 12.55 -10.48 20.84
N LEU A 348 13.12 -9.35 21.29
CA LEU A 348 12.93 -8.06 20.63
C LEU A 348 13.48 -8.02 19.19
N PHE A 349 14.45 -8.87 18.86
CA PHE A 349 15.03 -8.94 17.52
C PHE A 349 14.16 -9.72 16.53
N THR A 350 13.21 -10.54 17.00
CA THR A 350 12.46 -11.45 16.13
C THR A 350 11.52 -10.71 15.18
N ASN A 351 10.97 -9.58 15.65
CA ASN A 351 9.89 -8.86 14.96
C ASN A 351 10.28 -7.45 14.48
N SER A 352 11.42 -6.89 14.89
CA SER A 352 11.87 -5.58 14.44
C SER A 352 13.36 -5.53 14.17
N ARG A 353 13.70 -5.21 12.92
CA ARG A 353 15.08 -5.00 12.47
C ARG A 353 15.66 -3.70 13.03
N GLU A 354 14.83 -2.70 13.26
CA GLU A 354 15.21 -1.39 13.81
C GLU A 354 15.67 -1.54 15.26
N GLN A 355 14.94 -2.33 16.06
CA GLN A 355 15.34 -2.63 17.43
C GLN A 355 16.64 -3.43 17.49
N PHE A 356 16.85 -4.35 16.53
CA PHE A 356 18.12 -5.05 16.39
C PHE A 356 19.29 -4.09 16.11
N LEU A 357 19.10 -3.08 15.25
CA LEU A 357 20.15 -2.12 14.89
C LEU A 357 20.65 -1.30 16.09
N GLU A 358 19.84 -1.08 17.11
CA GLU A 358 20.26 -0.39 18.34
C GLU A 358 21.19 -1.26 19.21
N TYR A 359 21.12 -2.59 19.06
CA TYR A 359 21.98 -3.57 19.73
C TYR A 359 23.11 -4.07 18.82
N PHE A 360 23.23 -3.56 17.60
CA PHE A 360 24.20 -4.04 16.62
C PHE A 360 25.63 -3.81 17.10
N CYS A 361 26.46 -4.84 16.97
CA CYS A 361 27.89 -4.75 17.21
C CYS A 361 28.67 -5.44 16.09
N ARG A 362 29.75 -4.81 15.62
CA ARG A 362 30.59 -5.36 14.58
C ARG A 362 31.65 -6.29 15.18
N ILE A 363 31.73 -7.52 14.66
CA ILE A 363 32.78 -8.50 15.01
C ILE A 363 33.55 -8.82 13.72
N ASP A 364 34.60 -8.06 13.42
CA ASP A 364 35.35 -8.15 12.16
C ASP A 364 34.44 -8.03 10.92
N SER A 365 34.22 -9.16 10.23
CA SER A 365 33.34 -9.32 9.06
C SER A 365 32.01 -10.01 9.39
N PHE A 366 31.77 -10.33 10.65
CA PHE A 366 30.60 -11.05 11.13
C PHE A 366 29.59 -10.14 11.83
N LEU A 367 28.34 -10.59 11.79
CA LEU A 367 27.21 -9.94 12.43
C LEU A 367 27.15 -10.27 13.93
N GLY A 368 27.41 -9.26 14.76
CA GLY A 368 27.31 -9.35 16.21
C GLY A 368 26.15 -8.55 16.81
N VAL A 369 25.83 -8.88 18.05
CA VAL A 369 24.89 -8.18 18.92
C VAL A 369 25.49 -7.94 20.28
N CYS A 370 25.16 -6.80 20.87
CA CYS A 370 25.47 -6.51 22.26
C CYS A 370 24.57 -7.35 23.18
N CYS A 371 25.13 -8.41 23.74
CA CYS A 371 24.43 -9.34 24.60
C CYS A 371 24.60 -8.92 26.08
N PRO A 372 23.51 -8.68 26.84
CA PRO A 372 23.62 -8.33 28.26
C PRO A 372 24.29 -9.46 29.05
N ASP A 373 25.19 -9.13 29.98
CA ASP A 373 25.90 -10.14 30.79
C ASP A 373 24.97 -10.87 31.78
N SER A 374 23.78 -10.30 32.03
CA SER A 374 22.70 -10.90 32.81
C SER A 374 22.06 -12.11 32.09
N VAL A 375 22.21 -12.19 30.75
CA VAL A 375 21.69 -13.27 29.93
C VAL A 375 22.75 -14.37 29.83
N ARG A 376 22.59 -15.45 30.61
CA ARG A 376 23.41 -16.66 30.47
C ARG A 376 23.10 -17.33 29.13
N ALA A 377 23.91 -17.07 28.11
CA ALA A 377 23.92 -17.89 26.90
C ALA A 377 24.30 -19.35 27.27
N PRO A 378 23.78 -20.37 26.58
CA PRO A 378 24.21 -21.75 26.81
C PRO A 378 25.72 -21.87 26.56
N GLU A 379 26.49 -22.11 27.61
CA GLU A 379 27.87 -22.56 27.49
C GLU A 379 27.83 -23.97 26.91
N ASN A 380 28.45 -24.17 25.75
CA ASN A 380 28.61 -25.51 25.20
C ASN A 380 29.45 -26.32 26.19
N GLY A 381 28.82 -27.37 26.72
CA GLY A 381 29.45 -28.41 27.49
C GLY A 381 30.62 -29.03 26.72
N ARG A 382 31.65 -29.29 27.51
CA ARG A 382 32.96 -29.91 27.25
C ARG A 382 32.98 -31.04 26.22
#